data_AF-A0A4Q3C1F4-F1
#
_entry.id   AF-A0A4Q3C1F4-F1
#
_cell.length_a   1.000
_cell.length_b   1.000
_cell.length_c   1.000
_cell.angle_alpha   90.00
_cell.angle_beta   90.00
_cell.angle_gamma   90.00
#
_symmetry.space_group_name_H-M   'P 1'
#
loop_
_entity.id
_entity.type
_entity.pdbx_description
1 polymer ?
#
loop_
_entity_poly.entity_id
_entity_poly.type
_entity_poly.pdbx_seq_one_letter_code
_entity_poly.pdbx_strand_id
1 'polypeptide(L)'
;MQKPTYRNLNDDFTGIIPDFFGCSLINHIAWTSVLAVPREVFDTTGGFSENVTHPEDTEMWIKIATRYTVALGSSYTAIYNFEVPQSLSKRNMEGRRLMDFTAFMTFEKENPSLKAFIDSLRLEYALKFRAEGNISKSNELYRQAEKTNVSMPKAILFKTPPFVLRALLKTKRWLFKKGIHIPF
;
A
#
# COMPACT_ATOMS: atom_id res chain seq x y z
N MET A 1 9.94 -5.57 -18.37
CA MET A 1 10.04 -4.76 -17.13
C MET A 1 8.86 -3.81 -17.11
N GLN A 2 8.07 -3.80 -16.04
CA GLN A 2 6.89 -2.92 -15.93
C GLN A 2 7.32 -1.59 -15.32
N LYS A 3 6.95 -0.48 -15.95
CA LYS A 3 7.12 0.86 -15.38
C LYS A 3 6.00 1.14 -14.37
N PRO A 4 6.27 1.81 -13.23
CA PRO A 4 5.23 2.30 -12.35
C PRO A 4 4.38 3.34 -13.09
N THR A 5 3.10 3.42 -12.73
CA THR A 5 2.18 4.44 -13.21
C THR A 5 1.60 5.16 -12.02
N TYR A 6 1.65 6.48 -12.05
CA TYR A 6 1.14 7.34 -10.99
C TYR A 6 -0.08 8.09 -11.50
N ARG A 7 -1.11 8.21 -10.66
CA ARG A 7 -2.31 8.94 -11.04
C ARG A 7 -1.99 10.43 -11.15
N ASN A 8 -2.47 11.09 -12.21
CA ASN A 8 -2.31 12.53 -12.42
C ASN A 8 -0.85 13.03 -12.52
N LEU A 9 0.12 12.14 -12.78
CA LEU A 9 1.50 12.52 -13.13
C LEU A 9 1.84 11.94 -14.49
N ASN A 10 2.58 12.72 -15.30
CA ASN A 10 3.13 12.24 -16.56
C ASN A 10 4.36 11.35 -16.29
N ASP A 11 4.68 10.47 -17.23
CA ASP A 11 5.81 9.54 -17.14
C ASP A 11 7.18 10.22 -17.00
N ASP A 12 7.30 11.47 -17.47
CA ASP A 12 8.51 12.31 -17.44
C ASP A 12 8.50 13.35 -16.30
N PHE A 13 7.49 13.32 -15.42
CA PHE A 13 7.35 14.28 -14.33
C PHE A 13 8.60 14.35 -13.47
N THR A 14 9.04 15.58 -13.19
CA THR A 14 10.13 15.88 -12.25
C THR A 14 9.76 17.13 -11.46
N GLY A 15 9.86 17.06 -10.13
CA GLY A 15 9.56 18.18 -9.26
C GLY A 15 8.76 17.79 -8.03
N ILE A 16 8.17 18.79 -7.37
CA ILE A 16 7.36 18.61 -6.16
C ILE A 16 6.01 18.03 -6.53
N ILE A 17 5.65 16.90 -5.91
CA ILE A 17 4.40 16.19 -6.18
C ILE A 17 3.24 16.96 -5.53
N PRO A 18 2.21 17.35 -6.30
CA PRO A 18 1.11 18.17 -5.80
C PRO A 18 0.20 17.41 -4.83
N ASP A 19 0.00 16.11 -5.05
CA ASP A 19 -0.80 15.23 -4.19
C ASP A 19 -0.11 13.87 -4.05
N PHE A 20 0.78 13.76 -3.07
CA PHE A 20 1.56 12.54 -2.83
C PHE A 20 0.66 11.29 -2.65
N PHE A 21 -0.41 11.40 -1.86
CA PHE A 21 -1.26 10.26 -1.53
C PHE A 21 -2.14 9.87 -2.72
N GLY A 22 -2.75 10.84 -3.41
CA GLY A 22 -3.59 10.57 -4.58
C GLY A 22 -2.80 10.00 -5.75
N CYS A 23 -1.58 10.49 -5.98
CA CYS A 23 -0.66 9.95 -6.99
C CYS A 23 -0.19 8.52 -6.65
N SER A 24 -0.16 8.18 -5.36
CA SER A 24 0.27 6.86 -4.83
C SER A 24 -0.82 5.78 -4.83
N LEU A 25 -2.03 6.05 -5.33
CA LEU A 25 -3.17 5.10 -5.28
C LEU A 25 -3.04 3.90 -6.23
N ILE A 26 -2.22 3.99 -7.27
CA ILE A 26 -1.98 2.89 -8.23
C ILE A 26 -0.67 2.19 -7.91
N ASN A 27 0.42 2.96 -7.89
CA ASN A 27 1.73 2.51 -7.43
C ASN A 27 2.24 3.52 -6.40
N HIS A 28 2.77 3.00 -5.29
CA HIS A 28 3.35 3.84 -4.26
C HIS A 28 4.54 4.62 -4.85
N ILE A 29 4.53 5.95 -4.67
CA ILE A 29 5.67 6.79 -5.05
C ILE A 29 6.88 6.45 -4.18
N ALA A 30 6.69 6.34 -2.87
CA ALA A 30 7.75 6.03 -1.94
C ALA A 30 8.04 4.52 -1.90
N TRP A 31 9.23 4.15 -2.36
CA TRP A 31 9.81 2.82 -2.20
C TRP A 31 11.20 2.93 -1.58
N THR A 32 11.46 2.13 -0.56
CA THR A 32 12.64 2.17 0.33
C THR A 32 13.99 2.16 -0.38
N SER A 33 14.07 1.56 -1.58
CA SER A 33 15.34 1.47 -2.32
C SER A 33 15.61 2.64 -3.28
N VAL A 34 14.67 3.57 -3.44
CA VAL A 34 14.76 4.67 -4.44
C VAL A 34 14.44 6.05 -3.86
N LEU A 35 14.62 6.22 -2.56
CA LEU A 35 14.35 7.47 -1.86
C LEU A 35 15.55 7.94 -1.04
N ALA A 36 15.56 9.24 -0.77
CA ALA A 36 16.50 9.88 0.13
C ALA A 36 15.72 10.82 1.05
N VAL A 37 16.00 10.76 2.34
CA VAL A 37 15.32 11.56 3.36
C VAL A 37 16.39 12.20 4.24
N PRO A 38 16.37 13.54 4.41
CA PRO A 38 17.28 14.21 5.33
C PRO A 38 17.14 13.67 6.75
N ARG A 39 18.27 13.56 7.47
CA ARG A 39 18.28 13.01 8.84
C ARG A 39 17.31 13.73 9.78
N GLU A 40 17.29 15.06 9.72
CA GLU A 40 16.42 15.91 10.54
C GLU A 40 14.91 15.62 10.38
N VAL A 41 14.51 15.09 9.23
CA VAL A 41 13.12 14.66 8.99
C VAL A 41 12.80 13.42 9.81
N PHE A 42 13.73 12.48 9.97
CA PHE A 42 13.56 11.33 10.87
C PHE A 42 13.45 11.79 12.32
N ASP A 43 14.32 12.71 12.74
CA ASP A 43 14.33 13.25 14.11
C ASP A 43 13.00 13.97 14.43
N THR A 44 12.44 14.69 13.45
CA THR A 44 11.17 15.41 13.61
C THR A 44 9.94 14.50 13.56
N THR A 45 9.97 13.44 12.75
CA THR A 45 8.83 12.52 12.56
C THR A 45 8.82 11.35 13.55
N GLY A 46 9.87 11.20 14.34
CA GLY A 46 10.00 10.17 15.38
C GLY A 46 10.37 8.79 14.84
N GLY A 47 10.90 8.70 13.61
CA GLY A 47 11.38 7.43 13.05
C GLY A 47 10.32 6.34 12.86
N PHE A 48 10.81 5.10 12.72
CA PHE A 48 9.99 3.90 12.65
C PHE A 48 9.33 3.58 14.00
N SER A 49 8.06 3.18 13.99
CA SER A 49 7.38 2.77 15.21
C SER A 49 7.84 1.36 15.64
N GLU A 50 8.47 1.24 16.80
CA GLU A 50 9.00 -0.04 17.32
C GLU A 50 7.93 -1.13 17.49
N ASN A 51 6.68 -0.71 17.70
CA ASN A 51 5.54 -1.63 17.87
C ASN A 51 4.94 -2.10 16.54
N VAL A 52 5.37 -1.56 15.40
CA VAL A 52 4.88 -1.95 14.07
C VAL A 52 5.89 -2.90 13.45
N THR A 53 5.40 -4.00 12.88
CA THR A 53 6.25 -4.95 12.14
C THR A 53 5.81 -5.11 10.68
N HIS A 54 4.74 -4.41 10.29
CA HIS A 54 4.20 -4.43 8.94
C HIS A 54 3.14 -3.32 8.72
N PRO A 55 3.12 -2.60 7.59
CA PRO A 55 4.26 -2.22 6.78
C PRO A 55 5.04 -1.07 7.44
N GLU A 56 6.19 -1.35 8.07
CA GLU A 56 7.01 -0.34 8.76
C GLU A 56 7.38 0.85 7.86
N ASP A 57 7.86 0.55 6.65
CA ASP A 57 8.23 1.55 5.65
C ASP A 57 7.05 2.45 5.25
N THR A 58 5.89 1.85 4.96
CA THR A 58 4.71 2.62 4.52
C THR A 58 4.20 3.54 5.62
N GLU A 59 4.18 3.08 6.88
CA GLU A 59 3.84 3.93 8.01
C GLU A 59 4.77 5.15 8.07
N MET A 60 6.07 4.92 7.93
CA MET A 60 7.06 5.99 7.97
C MET A 60 6.87 6.99 6.82
N TRP A 61 6.63 6.52 5.60
CA TRP A 61 6.38 7.40 4.46
C TRP A 61 5.10 8.23 4.63
N ILE A 62 4.06 7.68 5.26
CA ILE A 62 2.86 8.47 5.61
C ILE A 62 3.21 9.55 6.64
N LYS A 63 3.95 9.22 7.71
CA LYS A 63 4.36 10.20 8.73
C LYS A 63 5.18 11.36 8.15
N ILE A 64 6.03 11.09 7.15
CA ILE A 64 6.81 12.11 6.46
C ILE A 64 5.91 12.92 5.51
N ALA A 65 5.18 12.26 4.62
CA ALA A 65 4.39 12.93 3.58
C ALA A 65 3.17 13.71 4.13
N THR A 66 2.78 13.50 5.39
CA THR A 66 1.81 14.33 6.09
C THR A 66 2.37 15.68 6.57
N ARG A 67 3.69 15.83 6.62
CA ARG A 67 4.38 17.02 7.17
C ARG A 67 5.31 17.71 6.18
N TYR A 68 5.81 16.98 5.17
CA TYR A 68 6.78 17.47 4.22
C TYR A 68 6.32 17.24 2.79
N THR A 69 6.71 18.16 1.91
CA THR A 69 6.54 17.97 0.47
C THR A 69 7.50 16.90 -0.03
N VAL A 70 7.06 16.13 -1.02
CA VAL A 70 7.85 15.07 -1.64
C VAL A 70 8.14 15.48 -3.07
N ALA A 71 9.40 15.35 -3.49
CA ALA A 71 9.81 15.52 -4.87
C ALA A 71 10.04 14.17 -5.54
N LEU A 72 9.71 14.07 -6.82
CA LEU A 72 9.97 12.90 -7.67
C LEU A 72 10.94 13.29 -8.78
N GLY A 73 11.90 12.42 -9.07
CA GLY A 73 12.72 12.47 -10.29
C GLY A 73 12.23 11.44 -11.30
N SER A 74 12.36 11.74 -12.60
CA SER A 74 11.93 10.86 -13.69
C SER A 74 12.85 9.67 -13.98
N SER A 75 14.02 9.60 -13.32
CA SER A 75 15.01 8.55 -13.56
C SER A 75 14.69 7.26 -12.81
N TYR A 76 14.69 6.14 -13.52
CA TYR A 76 14.60 4.81 -12.93
C TYR A 76 15.96 4.37 -12.38
N THR A 77 16.09 4.31 -11.04
CA THR A 77 17.37 4.00 -10.37
C THR A 77 17.45 2.60 -9.78
N ALA A 78 16.34 1.85 -9.75
CA ALA A 78 16.33 0.46 -9.27
C ALA A 78 15.22 -0.38 -9.91
N ILE A 79 15.37 -1.70 -9.79
CA ILE A 79 14.42 -2.71 -10.28
C ILE A 79 13.95 -3.55 -9.09
N TYR A 80 12.63 -3.60 -8.85
CA TYR A 80 12.08 -4.48 -7.83
C TYR A 80 11.76 -5.87 -8.42
N ASN A 81 12.37 -6.92 -7.86
CA ASN A 81 12.08 -8.29 -8.25
C ASN A 81 10.99 -8.91 -7.36
N PHE A 82 9.77 -9.02 -7.87
CA PHE A 82 8.63 -9.64 -7.16
C PHE A 82 8.73 -11.18 -7.04
N GLU A 83 9.60 -11.82 -7.81
CA GLU A 83 9.65 -13.28 -7.92
C GLU A 83 10.55 -13.96 -6.90
N VAL A 84 11.29 -13.19 -6.09
CA VAL A 84 12.19 -13.71 -5.04
C VAL A 84 11.46 -14.73 -4.14
N PRO A 85 11.86 -16.01 -4.14
CA PRO A 85 11.25 -17.02 -3.28
C PRO A 85 11.36 -16.63 -1.81
N GLN A 86 10.34 -16.96 -1.02
CA GLN A 86 10.33 -16.72 0.44
C GLN A 86 10.54 -15.26 0.89
N SER A 87 10.28 -14.28 0.01
CA SER A 87 10.33 -12.86 0.37
C SER A 87 9.42 -12.52 1.55
N LEU A 88 9.76 -11.46 2.30
CA LEU A 88 8.96 -10.99 3.44
C LEU A 88 7.52 -10.66 3.05
N SER A 89 7.28 -10.20 1.81
CA SER A 89 5.95 -9.93 1.27
C SER A 89 5.09 -11.18 1.08
N LYS A 90 5.70 -12.37 0.94
CA LYS A 90 5.01 -13.66 0.72
C LYS A 90 4.67 -14.40 2.02
N ARG A 91 5.20 -13.96 3.16
CA ARG A 91 4.87 -14.53 4.48
C ARG A 91 3.47 -14.11 4.93
N ASN A 92 2.85 -14.96 5.76
CA ASN A 92 1.54 -14.73 6.36
C ASN A 92 1.58 -13.54 7.35
N MET A 93 0.40 -13.04 7.71
CA MET A 93 0.24 -11.96 8.69
C MET A 93 0.30 -12.44 10.14
N GLU A 94 0.35 -13.75 10.38
CA GLU A 94 0.50 -14.33 11.71
C GLU A 94 1.74 -13.76 12.43
N GLY A 95 1.55 -13.32 13.68
CA GLY A 95 2.60 -12.70 14.49
C GLY A 95 3.00 -11.27 14.08
N ARG A 96 2.45 -10.73 12.98
CA ARG A 96 2.73 -9.36 12.54
C ARG A 96 1.78 -8.37 13.20
N ARG A 97 2.35 -7.27 13.70
CA ARG A 97 1.63 -6.10 14.18
C ARG A 97 1.51 -5.10 13.05
N LEU A 98 0.26 -4.82 12.66
CA LEU A 98 -0.04 -3.80 11.68
C LEU A 98 0.21 -2.40 12.26
N MET A 99 0.52 -1.44 11.39
CA MET A 99 0.50 -0.03 11.76
C MET A 99 -0.87 0.37 12.31
N ASP A 100 -0.86 1.31 13.26
CA ASP A 100 -2.09 1.86 13.81
C ASP A 100 -2.68 2.88 12.83
N PHE A 101 -3.66 2.45 12.06
CA PHE A 101 -4.38 3.32 11.12
C PHE A 101 -5.09 4.48 11.82
N THR A 102 -5.42 4.37 13.11
CA THR A 102 -6.11 5.43 13.84
C THR A 102 -5.20 6.62 14.14
N ALA A 103 -3.88 6.40 14.15
CA ALA A 103 -2.88 7.45 14.33
C ALA A 103 -2.94 8.56 13.25
N PHE A 104 -3.55 8.26 12.09
CA PHE A 104 -3.66 9.20 10.97
C PHE A 104 -5.03 9.87 10.87
N MET A 105 -6.00 9.56 11.73
CA MET A 105 -7.40 10.02 11.60
C MET A 105 -7.56 11.55 11.56
N THR A 106 -6.72 12.28 12.30
CA THR A 106 -6.76 13.75 12.27
C THR A 106 -6.33 14.29 10.91
N PHE A 107 -5.25 13.75 10.35
CA PHE A 107 -4.76 14.13 9.02
C PHE A 107 -5.72 13.70 7.91
N GLU A 108 -6.38 12.54 8.06
CA GLU A 108 -7.39 12.05 7.11
C GLU A 108 -8.56 13.03 6.93
N LYS A 109 -8.95 13.76 7.99
CA LYS A 109 -10.06 14.74 7.92
C LYS A 109 -9.72 15.96 7.07
N GLU A 110 -8.46 16.37 7.09
CA GLU A 110 -7.96 17.54 6.36
C GLU A 110 -7.51 17.17 4.95
N ASN A 111 -7.26 15.88 4.70
CA ASN A 111 -6.72 15.39 3.45
C ASN A 111 -7.49 14.15 2.92
N PRO A 112 -8.46 14.36 2.01
CA PRO A 112 -9.23 13.27 1.40
C PRO A 112 -8.38 12.27 0.60
N SER A 113 -7.26 12.70 0.00
CA SER A 113 -6.39 11.80 -0.75
C SER A 113 -5.61 10.87 0.18
N LEU A 114 -5.19 11.36 1.36
CA LEU A 114 -4.66 10.53 2.43
C LEU A 114 -5.71 9.51 2.90
N LYS A 115 -6.96 9.92 3.11
CA LYS A 115 -8.05 8.99 3.49
C LYS A 115 -8.20 7.86 2.47
N ALA A 116 -8.24 8.20 1.18
CA ALA A 116 -8.34 7.21 0.12
C ALA A 116 -7.12 6.26 0.09
N PHE A 117 -5.92 6.78 0.33
CA PHE A 117 -4.69 6.00 0.38
C PHE A 117 -4.67 5.03 1.56
N ILE A 118 -4.98 5.51 2.76
CA ILE A 118 -5.10 4.68 3.96
C ILE A 118 -6.19 3.62 3.79
N ASP A 119 -7.33 3.96 3.20
CA ASP A 119 -8.39 3.00 2.91
C ASP A 119 -7.94 1.93 1.91
N SER A 120 -7.13 2.27 0.90
CA SER A 120 -6.55 1.26 0.01
C SER A 120 -5.72 0.25 0.81
N LEU A 121 -4.89 0.73 1.75
CA LEU A 121 -4.12 -0.13 2.64
C LEU A 121 -5.02 -0.99 3.54
N ARG A 122 -6.05 -0.40 4.19
CA ARG A 122 -7.03 -1.14 5.00
C ARG A 122 -7.66 -2.27 4.18
N LEU A 123 -8.06 -2.00 2.94
CA LEU A 123 -8.67 -2.99 2.05
C LEU A 123 -7.67 -4.07 1.59
N GLU A 124 -6.43 -3.71 1.28
CA GLU A 124 -5.39 -4.69 0.93
C GLU A 124 -5.12 -5.67 2.08
N TYR A 125 -4.97 -5.16 3.31
CA TYR A 125 -4.79 -6.01 4.48
C TYR A 125 -6.04 -6.81 4.84
N ALA A 126 -7.22 -6.23 4.68
CA ALA A 126 -8.46 -6.93 4.89
C ALA A 126 -8.62 -8.12 3.93
N LEU A 127 -8.22 -7.98 2.65
CA LEU A 127 -8.17 -9.10 1.69
C LEU A 127 -7.13 -10.14 2.09
N LYS A 128 -5.95 -9.70 2.53
CA LYS A 128 -4.87 -10.60 2.97
C LYS A 128 -5.32 -11.47 4.16
N PHE A 129 -5.87 -10.87 5.21
CA PHE A 129 -6.42 -11.62 6.35
C PHE A 129 -7.55 -12.55 5.94
N ARG A 130 -8.41 -12.13 5.03
CA ARG A 130 -9.48 -13.00 4.50
C ARG A 130 -8.93 -14.23 3.80
N ALA A 131 -7.91 -14.06 2.95
CA ALA A 131 -7.26 -15.15 2.25
C ALA A 131 -6.56 -16.12 3.21
N GLU A 132 -6.03 -15.61 4.33
CA GLU A 132 -5.43 -16.39 5.41
C GLU A 132 -6.48 -17.03 6.35
N GLY A 133 -7.76 -16.71 6.19
CA GLY A 133 -8.87 -17.27 6.99
C GLY A 133 -9.21 -16.48 8.25
N ASN A 134 -8.50 -15.39 8.55
CA ASN A 134 -8.83 -14.50 9.66
C ASN A 134 -9.97 -13.54 9.28
N ILE A 135 -11.19 -14.04 9.34
CA ILE A 135 -12.40 -13.30 8.94
C ILE A 135 -12.68 -12.12 9.88
N SER A 136 -12.41 -12.26 11.17
CA SER A 136 -12.67 -11.21 12.15
C SER A 136 -11.86 -9.96 11.83
N LYS A 137 -10.53 -10.10 11.69
CA LYS A 137 -9.63 -8.97 11.39
C LYS A 137 -9.88 -8.38 10.00
N SER A 138 -10.22 -9.24 9.03
CA SER A 138 -10.63 -8.80 7.70
C SER A 138 -11.86 -7.89 7.75
N ASN A 139 -12.91 -8.31 8.47
CA ASN A 139 -14.15 -7.53 8.59
C ASN A 139 -13.93 -6.23 9.37
N GLU A 140 -13.10 -6.24 10.41
CA GLU A 140 -12.73 -5.04 11.18
C GLU A 140 -12.14 -3.96 10.26
N LEU A 141 -11.08 -4.29 9.52
CA LEU A 141 -10.42 -3.37 8.59
C LEU A 141 -11.34 -2.92 7.46
N TYR A 142 -12.14 -3.83 6.90
CA TYR A 142 -13.09 -3.50 5.83
C TYR A 142 -14.16 -2.50 6.30
N ARG A 143 -14.63 -2.60 7.54
CA ARG A 143 -15.64 -1.68 8.11
C ARG A 143 -15.10 -0.28 8.39
N GLN A 144 -13.79 -0.16 8.62
CA GLN A 144 -13.13 1.12 8.86
C GLN A 144 -12.84 1.91 7.58
N ALA A 145 -12.87 1.25 6.41
CA ALA A 145 -12.72 1.91 5.13
C ALA A 145 -14.02 2.63 4.71
N GLU A 146 -13.90 3.79 4.07
CA GLU A 146 -15.06 4.49 3.50
C GLU A 146 -15.57 3.76 2.26
N LYS A 147 -16.90 3.62 2.16
CA LYS A 147 -17.55 2.92 1.04
C LYS A 147 -17.22 3.54 -0.32
N THR A 148 -17.04 4.86 -0.37
CA THR A 148 -16.65 5.62 -1.56
C THR A 148 -15.27 5.23 -2.09
N ASN A 149 -14.37 4.76 -1.21
CA ASN A 149 -13.01 4.34 -1.55
C ASN A 149 -12.93 2.83 -1.89
N VAL A 150 -14.04 2.09 -1.75
CA VAL A 150 -14.10 0.67 -2.11
C VAL A 150 -14.51 0.54 -3.57
N SER A 151 -13.58 0.13 -4.44
CA SER A 151 -13.90 -0.19 -5.82
C SER A 151 -14.79 -1.43 -5.93
N MET A 152 -15.67 -1.46 -6.93
CA MET A 152 -16.59 -2.59 -7.17
C MET A 152 -15.89 -3.96 -7.26
N PRO A 153 -14.73 -4.11 -7.94
CA PRO A 153 -13.98 -5.38 -7.95
C PRO A 153 -13.56 -5.83 -6.56
N LYS A 154 -13.02 -4.91 -5.74
CA LYS A 154 -12.63 -5.20 -4.35
C LYS A 154 -13.86 -5.60 -3.53
N ALA A 155 -14.97 -4.87 -3.65
CA ALA A 155 -16.22 -5.19 -2.95
C ALA A 155 -16.74 -6.60 -3.26
N ILE A 156 -16.65 -7.05 -4.52
CA ILE A 156 -17.00 -8.42 -4.92
C ILE A 156 -16.03 -9.42 -4.27
N LEU A 157 -14.72 -9.13 -4.35
CA LEU A 157 -13.68 -10.00 -3.80
C LEU A 157 -13.83 -10.23 -2.28
N PHE A 158 -14.35 -9.24 -1.55
CA PHE A 158 -14.65 -9.35 -0.13
C PHE A 158 -15.84 -10.27 0.20
N LYS A 159 -16.79 -10.45 -0.72
CA LYS A 159 -17.92 -11.38 -0.52
C LYS A 159 -17.52 -12.82 -0.79
N THR A 160 -16.43 -13.04 -1.52
CA THR A 160 -15.93 -14.36 -1.89
C THR A 160 -15.43 -15.16 -0.67
N PRO A 161 -15.77 -16.45 -0.52
CA PRO A 161 -15.21 -17.28 0.56
C PRO A 161 -13.68 -17.42 0.51
N PRO A 162 -12.98 -17.61 1.64
CA PRO A 162 -11.51 -17.69 1.68
C PRO A 162 -10.88 -18.74 0.74
N PHE A 163 -11.51 -19.90 0.58
CA PHE A 163 -10.98 -20.95 -0.31
C PHE A 163 -11.03 -20.53 -1.78
N VAL A 164 -12.10 -19.85 -2.21
CA VAL A 164 -12.23 -19.29 -3.56
C VAL A 164 -11.22 -18.15 -3.76
N LEU A 165 -11.09 -17.25 -2.78
CA LEU A 165 -10.09 -16.17 -2.82
C LEU A 165 -8.66 -16.73 -2.98
N ARG A 166 -8.30 -17.77 -2.23
CA ARG A 166 -7.01 -18.46 -2.38
C ARG A 166 -6.85 -19.10 -3.75
N ALA A 167 -7.89 -19.70 -4.31
CA ALA A 167 -7.87 -20.25 -5.67
C ALA A 167 -7.65 -19.14 -6.72
N LEU A 168 -8.38 -18.03 -6.64
CA LEU A 168 -8.21 -16.87 -7.52
C LEU A 168 -6.80 -16.30 -7.46
N LEU A 169 -6.22 -16.17 -6.27
CA LEU A 169 -4.84 -15.69 -6.10
C LEU A 169 -3.80 -16.68 -6.68
N LYS A 170 -4.03 -18.00 -6.55
CA LYS A 170 -3.18 -19.02 -7.20
C LYS A 170 -3.27 -18.92 -8.72
N THR A 171 -4.49 -18.81 -9.27
CA THR A 171 -4.72 -18.64 -10.71
C THR A 171 -4.08 -17.35 -11.22
N LYS A 172 -4.20 -16.23 -10.50
CA LYS A 172 -3.53 -14.96 -10.83
C LYS A 172 -2.02 -15.14 -10.95
N ARG A 173 -1.39 -15.79 -9.95
CA ARG A 173 0.06 -16.05 -9.97
C ARG A 173 0.47 -16.95 -11.13
N TRP A 174 -0.35 -17.95 -11.46
CA TRP A 174 -0.11 -18.82 -12.60
C TRP A 174 -0.20 -18.05 -13.93
N LEU A 175 -1.22 -17.21 -14.10
CA LEU A 175 -1.37 -16.34 -15.28
C LEU A 175 -0.22 -15.34 -15.42
N PHE A 176 0.21 -14.74 -14.30
CA PHE A 176 1.35 -13.82 -14.29
C PHE A 176 2.63 -14.50 -14.81
N LYS A 177 2.90 -15.74 -14.38
CA LYS A 177 4.02 -16.55 -14.92
C LYS A 177 3.91 -16.88 -16.41
N LYS A 178 2.71 -16.76 -16.99
CA LYS A 178 2.46 -16.94 -18.42
C LYS A 178 2.45 -15.60 -19.18
N GLY A 179 2.79 -14.49 -18.53
CA GLY A 179 2.79 -13.15 -19.12
C GLY A 179 1.41 -12.48 -19.18
N ILE A 180 0.39 -13.06 -18.54
CA ILE A 180 -0.96 -12.50 -18.49
C ILE A 180 -1.15 -11.76 -17.17
N HIS A 181 -1.35 -10.45 -17.25
CA HIS A 181 -1.49 -9.57 -16.09
C HIS A 181 -2.96 -9.20 -15.87
N ILE A 182 -3.53 -9.62 -14.73
CA ILE A 182 -4.93 -9.32 -14.36
C ILE A 182 -4.95 -8.40 -13.12
N PRO A 183 -5.61 -7.24 -13.16
CA PRO A 183 -5.83 -6.40 -11.99
C PRO A 183 -6.83 -7.04 -11.01
N PHE A 184 -6.68 -6.79 -9.71
CA PHE A 184 -7.67 -7.08 -8.67
C PHE A 184 -7.91 -5.81 -7.85
#